data_AF-A0A4Y3WJI4-F1
#
_entry.id   AF-A0A4Y3WJI4-F1
#
_cell.length_a   1.000
_cell.length_b   1.000
_cell.length_c   1.000
_cell.angle_alpha   90.00
_cell.angle_beta   90.00
_cell.angle_gamma   90.00
#
_symmetry.space_group_name_H-M   'P 1'
#
loop_
_entity.id
_entity.type
_entity.pdbx_description
1 polymer ?
#
loop_
_entity_poly.entity_id
_entity_poly.type
_entity_poly.pdbx_seq_one_letter_code
_entity_poly.pdbx_strand_id
1 'polypeptide(L)'
;MDRRGCRRGWTLLTKDRRIRYRTDELNALTSGHLFCLADGNATLDQIAQRFLDAMPTIHRAVRNTEVGFWHVHDRGRITKMWP
;
A
#
# COMPACT_ATOMS: atom_id res chain seq x y z
N MET A 1 -5.45 -4.14 -10.15
CA MET A 1 -6.47 -4.23 -9.07
C MET A 1 -7.85 -4.33 -9.71
N ASP A 2 -8.69 -5.32 -9.35
CA ASP A 2 -10.11 -5.31 -9.77
C ASP A 2 -10.81 -4.14 -9.06
N ARG A 3 -11.44 -3.25 -9.83
CA ARG A 3 -12.25 -2.11 -9.39
C ARG A 3 -13.24 -2.46 -8.27
N ARG A 4 -13.66 -3.73 -8.15
CA ARG A 4 -14.58 -4.23 -7.14
C ARG A 4 -13.98 -4.32 -5.73
N GLY A 5 -12.67 -4.53 -5.59
CA GLY A 5 -12.01 -4.65 -4.28
C GLY A 5 -11.96 -3.31 -3.53
N CYS A 6 -11.44 -2.26 -4.17
CA CYS A 6 -11.42 -0.90 -3.60
C CYS A 6 -12.82 -0.43 -3.18
N ARG A 7 -13.81 -0.63 -4.05
CA ARG A 7 -15.22 -0.25 -3.79
C ARG A 7 -15.83 -0.93 -2.57
N ARG A 8 -15.26 -2.05 -2.10
CA ARG A 8 -15.69 -2.78 -0.90
C ARG A 8 -14.85 -2.45 0.34
N GLY A 9 -14.04 -1.40 0.28
CA GLY A 9 -13.18 -0.96 1.40
C GLY A 9 -11.92 -1.80 1.59
N TRP A 10 -11.53 -2.59 0.60
CA TRP A 10 -10.33 -3.42 0.72
C TRP A 10 -9.07 -2.57 0.57
N THR A 11 -8.08 -2.88 1.39
CA THR A 11 -6.73 -2.31 1.34
C THR A 11 -5.79 -3.34 0.73
N LEU A 12 -4.95 -2.92 -0.20
CA LEU A 12 -3.98 -3.80 -0.87
C LEU A 12 -2.59 -3.62 -0.26
N LEU A 13 -1.98 -4.74 0.13
CA LEU A 13 -0.57 -4.82 0.52
C LEU A 13 0.20 -5.53 -0.60
N THR A 14 1.29 -4.95 -1.10
CA THR A 14 2.06 -5.55 -2.20
C THR A 14 3.57 -5.35 -2.05
N LYS A 15 4.35 -6.21 -2.68
CA LYS A 15 5.79 -6.02 -2.92
C LYS A 15 6.09 -5.65 -4.37
N ASP A 16 5.10 -5.70 -5.25
CA ASP A 16 5.29 -5.46 -6.67
C ASP A 16 5.43 -3.96 -6.93
N ARG A 17 6.68 -3.52 -7.19
CA ARG A 17 6.97 -2.14 -7.55
C ARG A 17 6.45 -1.77 -8.94
N ARG A 18 6.20 -2.73 -9.83
CA ARG A 18 5.72 -2.47 -11.20
C ARG A 18 4.30 -1.96 -11.25
N ILE A 19 3.54 -2.13 -10.16
CA ILE A 19 2.19 -1.56 -10.02
C ILE A 19 2.18 -0.03 -10.18
N ARG A 20 3.32 0.65 -9.91
CA ARG A 20 3.49 2.10 -10.12
C ARG A 20 3.39 2.55 -11.57
N TYR A 21 3.67 1.68 -12.53
CA TYR A 21 3.67 2.03 -13.95
C TYR A 21 2.38 1.60 -14.66
N ARG A 22 1.49 0.92 -13.95
CA ARG A 22 0.17 0.58 -14.48
C ARG A 22 -0.78 1.75 -14.18
N THR A 23 -0.74 2.76 -15.03
CA THR A 23 -1.59 3.96 -14.95
C THR A 23 -3.07 3.61 -14.76
N ASP A 24 -3.54 2.52 -15.37
CA ASP A 24 -4.91 2.02 -15.21
C ASP A 24 -5.20 1.47 -13.81
N GLU A 25 -4.19 0.88 -13.15
CA GLU A 25 -4.31 0.42 -11.76
C GLU A 25 -4.26 1.59 -10.77
N LEU A 26 -3.46 2.63 -11.04
CA LEU A 26 -3.47 3.86 -10.25
C LEU A 26 -4.82 4.58 -10.34
N ASN A 27 -5.42 4.67 -11.53
CA ASN A 27 -6.74 5.27 -11.71
C ASN A 27 -7.84 4.52 -10.91
N ALA A 28 -7.67 3.21 -10.65
CA ALA A 28 -8.57 2.43 -9.81
C ALA A 28 -8.40 2.71 -8.29
N LEU A 29 -7.31 3.36 -7.87
CA LEU A 29 -7.08 3.79 -6.48
C LEU A 29 -7.82 5.08 -6.10
N THR A 30 -8.60 5.67 -7.01
CA THR A 30 -9.51 6.80 -6.72
C THR A 30 -10.49 6.54 -5.56
N SER A 31 -10.63 5.29 -5.10
CA SER A 31 -11.49 4.90 -3.99
C SER A 31 -10.85 3.87 -3.04
N GLY A 32 -9.52 3.71 -3.06
CA GLY A 32 -8.85 2.64 -2.32
C GLY A 32 -7.47 2.99 -1.80
N HIS A 33 -6.88 2.03 -1.08
CA HIS A 33 -5.58 2.18 -0.44
C HIS A 33 -4.61 1.10 -0.94
N LEU A 34 -3.41 1.51 -1.36
CA LEU A 34 -2.34 0.62 -1.79
C LEU A 34 -1.06 0.88 -1.00
N PHE A 35 -0.58 -0.13 -0.28
CA PHE A 35 0.67 -0.07 0.45
C PHE A 35 1.69 -1.01 -0.21
N CYS A 36 2.76 -0.46 -0.76
CA CYS A 36 3.82 -1.21 -1.42
C CYS A 36 5.11 -1.17 -0.62
N LEU A 37 5.78 -2.30 -0.46
CA LEU A 37 7.12 -2.29 0.13
C LEU A 37 8.09 -1.45 -0.69
N ALA A 38 8.82 -0.59 0.02
CA ALA A 38 9.80 0.31 -0.56
C ALA A 38 11.05 -0.40 -1.02
N ASP A 39 11.32 -1.64 -0.61
CA ASP A 39 12.53 -2.42 -0.85
C ASP A 39 12.19 -3.81 -1.39
N GLY A 40 12.73 -4.13 -2.58
CA GLY A 40 12.42 -5.34 -3.34
C GLY A 40 13.26 -6.56 -2.96
N ASN A 41 14.37 -6.36 -2.24
CA ASN A 41 15.36 -7.40 -1.92
C ASN A 41 15.17 -8.00 -0.52
N ALA A 42 14.11 -7.58 0.20
CA ALA A 42 13.78 -8.11 1.51
C ALA A 42 13.42 -9.61 1.46
N THR A 43 13.85 -10.35 2.49
CA THR A 43 13.44 -11.73 2.72
C THR A 43 11.95 -11.80 3.08
N LEU A 44 11.36 -13.00 3.03
CA LEU A 44 9.96 -13.20 3.43
C LEU A 44 9.68 -12.72 4.86
N ASP A 45 10.58 -13.03 5.79
CA ASP A 45 10.44 -12.62 7.20
C ASP A 45 10.50 -11.11 7.36
N GLN A 46 11.41 -10.45 6.63
CA GLN A 46 11.52 -8.99 6.62
C GLN A 46 10.29 -8.33 5.99
N ILE A 47 9.71 -8.93 4.95
CA ILE A 47 8.47 -8.48 4.33
C ILE A 47 7.33 -8.53 5.36
N ALA A 48 7.14 -9.69 6.00
CA ALA A 48 6.09 -9.87 7.00
C ALA A 48 6.25 -8.90 8.17
N GLN A 49 7.46 -8.81 8.73
CA GLN A 49 7.74 -7.94 9.87
C GLN A 49 7.51 -6.47 9.53
N ARG A 50 7.95 -5.99 8.36
CA ARG A 50 7.75 -4.60 7.95
C ARG A 50 6.28 -4.23 7.82
N PHE A 51 5.45 -5.14 7.31
CA PHE A 51 4.01 -4.92 7.29
C PHE A 51 3.42 -4.92 8.70
N LEU A 52 3.80 -5.86 9.57
CA LEU A 52 3.34 -5.90 10.96
C LEU A 52 3.70 -4.60 11.71
N ASP A 53 4.94 -4.13 11.58
CA ASP A 53 5.39 -2.87 12.18
C ASP A 53 4.63 -1.66 11.65
N ALA A 54 4.22 -1.68 10.36
CA ALA A 54 3.50 -0.59 9.72
C ALA A 54 1.99 -0.60 9.96
N MET A 55 1.43 -1.69 10.49
CA MET A 55 -0.02 -1.83 10.68
C MET A 55 -0.66 -0.66 11.45
N PRO A 56 -0.10 -0.17 12.58
CA PRO A 56 -0.69 0.98 13.28
C PRO A 56 -0.81 2.22 12.39
N THR A 57 0.21 2.52 11.59
CA THR A 57 0.23 3.69 10.69
C THR A 57 -0.69 3.50 9.49
N ILE A 58 -0.75 2.27 8.95
CA ILE A 58 -1.66 1.87 7.88
C ILE A 58 -3.12 2.02 8.34
N HIS A 59 -3.46 1.52 9.52
CA HIS A 59 -4.80 1.67 10.10
C HIS A 59 -5.18 3.14 10.26
N ARG A 60 -4.25 4.00 10.69
CA ARG A 60 -4.48 5.44 10.79
C ARG A 60 -4.78 6.08 9.43
N ALA A 61 -3.98 5.77 8.41
CA ALA A 61 -4.19 6.29 7.05
C ALA A 61 -5.56 5.87 6.49
N VAL A 62 -5.93 4.59 6.66
CA VAL A 62 -7.22 4.06 6.21
C VAL A 62 -8.39 4.70 6.96
N ARG A 63 -8.29 4.87 8.29
CA ARG A 63 -9.34 5.52 9.10
C ARG A 63 -9.55 6.98 8.73
N ASN A 64 -8.50 7.67 8.31
CA ASN A 64 -8.59 9.06 7.87
C ASN A 64 -9.18 9.21 6.46
N THR A 65 -9.63 8.11 5.81
CA THR A 65 -10.18 8.10 4.44
C THR A 65 -9.21 8.67 3.40
N GLU A 66 -7.90 8.64 3.70
CA GLU A 66 -6.89 9.07 2.75
C GLU A 66 -6.77 8.04 1.64
N VAL A 67 -7.24 8.33 0.42
CA VAL A 67 -7.03 7.44 -0.72
C VAL A 67 -5.62 7.58 -1.29
N GLY A 68 -5.08 6.51 -1.87
CA GLY A 68 -3.81 6.58 -2.58
C GLY A 68 -2.92 5.35 -2.47
N PHE A 69 -1.64 5.64 -2.60
CA PHE A 69 -0.52 4.75 -2.76
C PHE A 69 0.59 5.20 -1.82
N TRP A 70 1.06 4.30 -0.96
CA TRP A 70 2.14 4.54 -0.02
C TRP A 70 3.26 3.53 -0.22
N HIS A 71 4.48 3.96 0.06
CA HIS A 71 5.59 3.09 0.32
C HIS A 71 5.67 2.73 1.79
N VAL A 72 5.83 1.44 2.07
CA VAL A 72 6.12 0.90 3.40
C VAL A 72 7.63 0.70 3.51
N HIS A 73 8.22 1.42 4.44
CA HIS A 73 9.64 1.36 4.76
C HIS A 73 9.86 0.46 5.99
N ASP A 74 11.11 0.40 6.43
CA ASP A 74 11.46 -0.22 7.71
C ASP A 74 10.82 0.53 8.90
N ARG A 75 10.75 -0.18 10.04
CA ARG A 75 10.31 0.37 11.33
C ARG A 75 8.93 1.05 11.28
N GLY A 76 8.02 0.50 10.47
CA GLY A 76 6.61 0.91 10.41
C GLY A 76 6.35 2.27 9.74
N ARG A 77 7.35 2.88 9.09
CA ARG A 77 7.18 4.15 8.38
C ARG A 77 6.46 3.94 7.05
N ILE A 78 5.46 4.78 6.78
CA ILE A 78 4.83 4.86 5.46
C ILE A 78 5.05 6.25 4.84
N THR A 79 5.18 6.31 3.52
CA THR A 79 5.33 7.57 2.76
C THR A 79 4.34 7.56 1.61
N LYS A 80 3.48 8.58 1.52
CA LYS A 80 2.52 8.70 0.42
C LYS A 80 3.27 9.06 -0.87
N MET A 81 2.94 8.37 -1.94
CA MET A 81 3.61 8.50 -3.23
C MET A 81 2.64 8.97 -4.32
N TRP A 82 1.33 8.72 -4.17
CA TRP A 82 0.30 9.09 -5.14
C TRP A 82 -1.14 8.87 -4.61
N PRO A 83 -2.15 9.67 -4.99
CA PRO A 83 -1.97 11.09 -5.21
C PRO A 83 -1.40 11.70 -3.92
#